data_AF-A0A8T7K337-F1
#
_entry.id   AF-A0A8T7K337-F1
#
_cell.length_a   1.000
_cell.length_b   1.000
_cell.length_c   1.000
_cell.angle_alpha   90.00
_cell.angle_beta   90.00
_cell.angle_gamma   90.00
#
_symmetry.space_group_name_H-M   'P 1'
#
loop_
_entity.id
_entity.type
_entity.pdbx_description
1 polymer ?
#
loop_
_entity_poly.entity_id
_entity_poly.type
_entity_poly.pdbx_seq_one_letter_code
_entity_poly.pdbx_strand_id
1 'polypeptide(L)'
;MREIWRLGWDRFNLVTAILGDVQGRVIALVFYFTILMPFGIGSRLFSDPLRQRLPSDNTDNKSFWVERHPIPTDLDSAKRQG
;
A
#
# COMPACT_ATOMS: atom_id res chain seq x y z
N MET A 1 -31.22 -23.26 34.95
CA MET A 1 -31.26 -21.81 34.63
C MET A 1 -29.89 -21.24 34.26
N ARG A 2 -28.83 -21.42 35.05
CA ARG A 2 -27.47 -20.94 34.71
C ARG A 2 -26.92 -21.48 33.37
N GLU A 3 -27.20 -22.75 33.06
CA GLU A 3 -26.78 -23.40 31.81
C GLU A 3 -27.45 -22.81 30.56
N ILE A 4 -28.75 -22.53 30.62
CA ILE A 4 -29.50 -21.91 29.52
C ILE A 4 -28.97 -20.50 29.26
N TRP A 5 -28.66 -19.77 30.33
CA TRP A 5 -28.03 -18.45 30.25
C TRP A 5 -26.66 -18.55 29.56
N ARG A 6 -25.80 -19.46 30.02
CA ARG A 6 -24.47 -19.67 29.43
C ARG A 6 -24.55 -20.06 27.96
N LEU A 7 -25.45 -20.96 27.59
CA LEU A 7 -25.66 -21.37 26.20
C LEU A 7 -26.14 -20.18 25.34
N GLY A 8 -27.05 -19.35 25.86
CA GLY A 8 -27.48 -18.12 25.20
C GLY A 8 -26.34 -17.12 25.00
N TRP A 9 -25.49 -16.95 26.01
CA TRP A 9 -24.32 -16.07 25.95
C TRP A 9 -23.27 -16.54 24.93
N ASP A 10 -22.98 -17.84 24.91
CA ASP A 10 -22.02 -18.43 23.98
C ASP A 10 -22.48 -18.26 22.52
N ARG A 11 -23.78 -18.44 22.25
CA ARG A 11 -24.37 -18.21 20.92
C ARG A 11 -24.38 -16.73 20.54
N PHE A 12 -24.69 -15.86 21.49
CA PHE A 12 -24.65 -14.41 21.26
C PHE A 12 -23.24 -13.94 20.90
N ASN A 13 -22.22 -14.39 21.63
CA ASN A 13 -20.83 -14.06 21.35
C ASN A 13 -20.36 -14.54 19.96
N LEU A 14 -20.83 -15.70 19.52
CA LEU A 14 -20.52 -16.19 18.18
C LEU A 14 -21.13 -15.29 17.10
N VAL A 15 -22.38 -14.85 17.29
CA VAL A 15 -23.06 -13.93 16.35
C VAL A 15 -22.37 -12.57 16.33
N THR A 16 -22.02 -12.01 17.49
CA THR A 16 -21.34 -10.71 17.56
C THR A 16 -19.93 -10.76 17.00
N ALA A 17 -19.21 -11.88 17.14
CA ALA A 17 -17.90 -12.07 16.53
C ALA A 17 -17.98 -12.04 14.99
N ILE A 18 -18.97 -12.73 14.41
CA ILE A 18 -19.17 -12.74 12.95
C ILE A 18 -19.56 -11.33 12.46
N LEU A 19 -20.48 -10.66 13.17
CA LEU A 19 -20.86 -9.29 12.83
C LEU A 19 -19.67 -8.33 12.90
N GLY A 20 -18.83 -8.50 13.92
CA GLY A 20 -17.62 -7.72 14.12
C GLY A 20 -16.61 -7.88 12.99
N ASP A 21 -16.39 -9.11 12.49
CA ASP A 21 -15.50 -9.34 11.35
C ASP A 21 -16.03 -8.67 10.07
N VAL A 22 -17.33 -8.83 9.79
CA VAL A 22 -17.97 -8.19 8.62
C VAL A 22 -17.87 -6.67 8.72
N GLN A 23 -18.19 -6.10 9.88
CA GLN A 23 -18.13 -4.65 10.09
C GLN A 23 -16.69 -4.13 10.02
N GLY A 24 -15.73 -4.85 10.59
CA GLY A 24 -14.31 -4.55 10.47
C GLY A 24 -13.84 -4.52 9.02
N ARG A 25 -14.22 -5.51 8.21
CA ARG A 25 -13.91 -5.55 6.78
C ARG A 25 -14.56 -4.40 6.01
N VAL A 26 -15.81 -4.08 6.30
CA VAL A 26 -16.51 -2.94 5.66
C VAL A 26 -15.80 -1.64 5.97
N ILE A 27 -15.44 -1.40 7.24
CA ILE A 27 -14.67 -0.22 7.63
C ILE A 27 -13.32 -0.19 6.90
N ALA A 28 -12.57 -1.29 6.93
CA ALA A 28 -11.28 -1.37 6.24
C ALA A 28 -11.41 -1.09 4.73
N LEU A 29 -12.45 -1.61 4.09
CA LEU A 29 -12.75 -1.37 2.68
C LEU A 29 -13.05 0.10 2.44
N VAL A 30 -13.94 0.71 3.22
CA VAL A 30 -14.24 2.15 3.11
C VAL A 30 -12.97 2.99 3.27
N PHE A 31 -12.14 2.73 4.28
CA PHE A 31 -10.87 3.43 4.49
C PHE A 31 -9.90 3.25 3.31
N TYR A 32 -9.79 2.02 2.80
CA TYR A 32 -8.93 1.73 1.65
C TYR A 32 -9.33 2.56 0.43
N PHE A 33 -10.62 2.59 0.09
CA PHE A 33 -11.09 3.27 -1.12
C PHE A 33 -11.22 4.80 -0.95
N THR A 34 -11.41 5.30 0.26
CA THR A 34 -11.58 6.75 0.51
C THR A 34 -10.30 7.48 0.89
N ILE A 35 -9.31 6.79 1.46
CA ILE A 35 -8.04 7.39 1.89
C ILE A 35 -6.88 6.84 1.07
N LEU A 36 -6.66 5.53 1.13
CA LEU A 36 -5.45 4.92 0.56
C LEU A 36 -5.42 5.00 -0.96
N MET A 37 -6.52 4.64 -1.61
CA MET A 37 -6.67 4.67 -3.06
C MET A 37 -6.47 6.07 -3.65
N PRO A 38 -7.19 7.12 -3.22
CA PRO A 38 -7.00 8.45 -3.80
C PRO A 38 -5.59 8.99 -3.56
N PHE A 39 -4.95 8.66 -2.43
CA PHE A 39 -3.54 8.99 -2.21
C PHE A 39 -2.60 8.24 -3.17
N GLY A 40 -2.83 6.94 -3.40
CA GLY A 40 -2.06 6.16 -4.36
C GLY A 40 -2.23 6.64 -5.80
N ILE A 41 -3.47 6.94 -6.21
CA ILE A 41 -3.77 7.53 -7.52
C ILE A 41 -3.13 8.91 -7.64
N GLY A 42 -3.29 9.77 -6.63
CA GLY A 42 -2.70 11.11 -6.60
C GLY A 42 -1.18 11.06 -6.71
N SER A 43 -0.51 10.26 -5.89
CA SER A 43 0.95 10.12 -5.97
C SER A 43 1.40 9.60 -7.35
N ARG A 44 0.68 8.66 -7.95
CA ARG A 44 0.97 8.18 -9.30
C ARG A 44 0.72 9.22 -10.39
N LEU A 45 -0.30 10.06 -10.26
CA LEU A 45 -0.68 11.08 -11.26
C LEU A 45 0.10 12.39 -11.11
N PHE A 46 0.58 12.72 -9.92
CA PHE A 46 1.33 13.96 -9.66
C PHE A 46 2.84 13.75 -9.45
N SER A 47 3.28 12.53 -9.16
CA SER A 47 4.69 12.19 -9.02
C SER A 47 5.10 11.10 -9.99
N ASP A 48 6.38 11.09 -10.37
CA ASP A 48 7.00 9.99 -11.11
C ASP A 48 8.27 9.53 -10.40
N PRO A 49 8.15 8.96 -9.18
CA PRO A 49 9.31 8.56 -8.38
C PRO A 49 10.12 7.46 -9.06
N LEU A 50 9.49 6.70 -9.96
CA LEU A 50 10.11 5.58 -10.67
C LEU A 50 10.48 5.91 -12.12
N ARG A 51 10.32 7.17 -12.56
CA ARG A 51 10.57 7.62 -13.94
C ARG A 51 9.90 6.73 -14.99
N GLN A 52 8.67 6.28 -14.71
CA GLN A 52 7.87 5.41 -15.58
C GLN A 52 7.14 6.19 -16.66
N ARG A 53 6.97 7.51 -16.50
CA ARG A 53 6.34 8.33 -17.52
C ARG A 53 7.34 8.53 -18.65
N LEU A 54 6.93 8.09 -19.84
CA LEU A 54 7.65 8.34 -21.07
C LEU A 54 7.77 9.87 -21.28
N PRO A 55 8.88 10.36 -21.81
CA PRO A 55 9.00 11.76 -22.21
C PRO A 55 7.88 12.10 -23.20
N SER A 56 7.11 13.15 -22.89
CA SER A 56 5.97 13.62 -23.69
C SER A 56 6.35 14.19 -25.07
N ASP A 57 7.64 14.21 -25.40
CA ASP A 57 8.13 14.72 -26.68
C ASP A 57 8.17 13.60 -27.72
N ASN A 58 7.00 13.32 -28.30
CA ASN A 58 6.71 12.77 -29.64
C ASN A 58 7.75 11.89 -30.39
N THR A 59 8.60 11.15 -29.67
CA THR A 59 9.69 10.36 -30.24
C THR A 59 9.75 9.05 -29.49
N ASP A 60 9.28 8.00 -30.16
CA ASP A 60 9.53 6.59 -29.88
C ASP A 60 9.47 6.13 -28.42
N ASN A 61 8.40 5.38 -28.17
CA ASN A 61 8.01 4.54 -27.03
C ASN A 61 9.11 3.57 -26.50
N LYS A 62 10.33 4.04 -26.18
CA LYS A 62 11.48 3.21 -25.84
C LYS A 62 11.98 3.52 -24.44
N SER A 63 12.05 2.48 -23.61
CA SER A 63 12.91 2.46 -22.43
C SER A 63 14.34 2.75 -22.89
N PHE A 64 14.93 3.84 -22.39
CA PHE A 64 16.28 4.24 -22.73
C PHE A 64 17.22 3.97 -21.55
N TRP A 65 18.46 3.62 -21.86
CA TRP A 65 19.51 3.54 -20.85
C TRP A 65 19.75 4.93 -20.27
N VAL A 66 19.58 5.06 -18.95
CA VAL A 66 19.91 6.29 -18.24
C VAL A 66 21.38 6.24 -17.88
N GLU A 67 22.15 7.23 -18.35
CA GLU A 67 23.55 7.38 -17.99
C GLU A 67 23.65 7.64 -16.48
N ARG A 68 24.44 6.81 -15.79
CA ARG A 68 24.69 6.95 -14.35
C ARG A 68 26.03 7.64 -14.16
N HIS A 69 26.09 8.60 -13.24
CA HIS A 69 27.36 9.18 -12.85
C HIS A 69 28.30 8.10 -12.32
N PRO A 70 29.58 8.09 -12.74
CA PRO A 70 30.54 7.12 -12.25
C PRO A 70 30.64 7.23 -10.73
N ILE A 71 30.55 6.08 -10.06
CA ILE A 71 30.77 6.01 -8.62
C ILE A 71 32.27 6.27 -8.41
N PRO A 72 32.65 7.17 -7.49
CA PRO A 72 34.05 7.41 -7.18
C PRO A 72 34.73 6.10 -6.74
N THR A 73 35.94 5.86 -7.22
CA THR A 73 36.72 4.65 -6.90
C THR A 73 37.62 4.84 -5.67
N ASP A 74 37.39 5.89 -4.90
CA ASP A 74 38.20 6.20 -3.72
C ASP A 74 37.75 5.38 -2.48
N LEU A 75 38.69 5.10 -1.59
CA LEU A 75 38.45 4.32 -0.37
C LEU A 75 37.42 4.98 0.56
N ASP A 76 37.30 6.31 0.54
CA ASP A 76 36.44 7.04 1.47
C ASP A 76 34.97 7.05 1.03
N SER A 77 34.70 7.04 -0.27
CA SER A 77 33.37 6.87 -0.87
C SER A 77 32.87 5.44 -0.72
N ALA A 78 33.76 4.44 -0.79
CA ALA A 78 33.42 3.04 -0.54
C ALA A 78 32.88 2.81 0.89
N LYS A 79 33.40 3.55 1.88
CA LYS A 79 32.92 3.48 3.28
C LYS A 79 31.49 3.98 3.47
N ARG A 80 30.93 4.74 2.53
CA ARG A 80 29.57 5.33 2.60
C ARG A 80 28.49 4.48 1.94
N GLN A 81 28.83 3.28 1.43
CA GLN A 81 27.93 2.40 0.70
C GLN A 81 27.31 1.27 1.53
N GLY A 82 27.65 1.16 2.83
CA GLY A 82 27.05 0.22 3.79
C GLY A 82 26.10 0.93 4.75
#